data_AF-A0A815TE05-F1
#
_entry.id   AF-A0A815TE05-F1
#
_cell.length_a   1.000
_cell.length_b   1.000
_cell.length_c   1.000
_cell.angle_alpha   90.00
_cell.angle_beta   90.00
_cell.angle_gamma   90.00
#
_symmetry.space_group_name_H-M   'P 1'
#
loop_
_entity.id
_entity.type
_entity.pdbx_description
1 polymer ?
#
loop_
_entity_poly.entity_id
_entity_poly.type
_entity_poly.pdbx_seq_one_letter_code
_entity_poly.pdbx_strand_id
1 'polypeptide(L)'
;MVAIYSASAFIWTSIIVLLLRAEYSNYQSENSTDLKSFCHASIDNFCNVFATTVGALALIFFIWFIRCLGLKLWKFFGKTLSVQERR
;
A
#
# COMPACT_ATOMS: atom_id res chain seq x y z
N MET A 1 7.61 -11.82 -8.84
CA MET A 1 7.73 -10.71 -9.82
C MET A 1 6.86 -9.51 -9.43
N VAL A 2 5.53 -9.62 -9.31
CA VAL A 2 4.63 -8.51 -8.89
C VAL A 2 5.01 -7.87 -7.55
N ALA A 3 5.32 -8.68 -6.52
CA ALA A 3 5.71 -8.16 -5.20
C ALA A 3 6.99 -7.31 -5.22
N ILE A 4 7.90 -7.57 -6.15
CA ILE A 4 9.17 -6.82 -6.29
C ILE A 4 8.88 -5.42 -6.84
N TYR A 5 7.98 -5.30 -7.83
CA TYR A 5 7.55 -4.00 -8.35
C TYR A 5 6.82 -3.16 -7.30
N SER A 6 5.99 -3.80 -6.46
CA SER A 6 5.31 -3.12 -5.35
C SER A 6 6.29 -2.58 -4.30
N ALA A 7 7.31 -3.36 -3.93
CA ALA A 7 8.34 -2.92 -2.98
C ALA A 7 9.20 -1.78 -3.55
N SER A 8 9.55 -1.85 -4.83
CA SER A 8 10.33 -0.79 -5.50
C SER A 8 9.56 0.53 -5.57
N ALA A 9 8.25 0.49 -5.88
CA ALA A 9 7.41 1.69 -5.89
C ALA A 9 7.28 2.32 -4.50
N PHE A 10 7.17 1.50 -3.46
CA PHE A 10 7.13 1.98 -2.07
C PHE A 10 8.41 2.73 -1.69
N ILE A 11 9.58 2.14 -1.93
CA ILE A 11 10.88 2.76 -1.62
C ILE A 11 11.05 4.08 -2.37
N TRP A 12 10.73 4.09 -3.67
CA TRP A 12 10.83 5.30 -4.50
C TRP A 12 9.95 6.43 -3.95
N THR A 13 8.73 6.11 -3.53
CA THR A 13 7.79 7.10 -2.99
C THR A 13 8.24 7.61 -1.62
N SER A 14 8.77 6.74 -0.75
CA SER A 14 9.35 7.16 0.53
C SER A 14 10.53 8.10 0.35
N ILE A 15 11.38 7.88 -0.66
CA ILE A 15 12.50 8.77 -0.99
C ILE A 15 11.99 10.14 -1.45
N ILE A 16 10.98 10.20 -2.32
CA ILE A 16 10.36 11.46 -2.76
C ILE A 16 9.79 12.24 -1.57
N VAL A 17 9.08 11.56 -0.65
CA VAL A 17 8.52 12.20 0.55
C VAL A 17 9.63 12.73 1.46
N LEU A 18 10.74 12.00 1.63
CA LEU A 18 11.90 12.45 2.39
C LEU A 18 12.57 13.67 1.75
N LEU A 19 12.71 13.68 0.42
CA LEU A 19 13.25 14.81 -0.34
C LEU A 19 12.34 16.04 -0.21
N LEU A 20 11.03 15.88 -0.37
CA LEU A 20 10.04 16.96 -0.16
C LEU A 20 10.08 17.49 1.28
N ARG A 21 10.23 16.63 2.27
CA ARG A 21 10.35 17.03 3.68
C ARG A 21 11.67 17.79 3.93
N ALA A 22 12.76 17.38 3.30
CA ALA A 22 14.05 18.07 3.37
C ALA A 22 13.98 19.45 2.69
N GLU A 23 13.37 19.52 1.52
CA GLU A 23 13.16 20.77 0.77
C GLU A 23 12.25 21.73 1.55
N TYR A 24 11.17 21.22 2.14
CA TYR A 24 10.31 21.98 3.06
C TYR A 24 11.07 22.54 4.26
N SER A 25 11.99 21.76 4.85
CA SER A 25 12.83 22.24 5.95
C SER A 25 13.74 23.40 5.54
N ASN A 26 14.14 23.46 4.26
CA ASN A 26 14.93 24.55 3.70
C ASN A 26 14.05 25.80 3.47
N TYR A 27 12.85 25.61 2.91
CA TYR A 27 11.86 26.66 2.72
C TYR A 27 11.23 27.19 4.02
N GLN A 28 11.32 26.45 5.14
CA GLN A 28 10.85 26.92 6.44
C GLN A 28 11.59 28.18 6.93
N SER A 29 12.78 28.46 6.39
CA SER A 29 13.53 29.69 6.68
C SER A 29 13.00 30.93 5.94
N GLU A 30 12.22 30.75 4.86
CA GLU A 30 11.52 31.85 4.19
C GLU A 30 10.19 32.14 4.91
N ASN A 31 10.10 33.32 5.52
CA ASN A 31 9.08 33.71 6.50
C ASN A 31 7.67 33.98 5.92
N SER A 32 7.34 33.45 4.74
CA SER A 32 6.04 33.61 4.11
C SER A 32 5.06 32.54 4.63
N THR A 33 4.25 32.92 5.62
CA THR A 33 3.22 32.08 6.25
C THR A 33 2.25 31.42 5.26
N ASP A 34 2.06 32.00 4.08
CA ASP A 34 1.17 31.47 3.05
C ASP A 34 1.79 30.29 2.30
N LEU A 35 3.09 30.30 1.98
CA LEU A 35 3.75 29.14 1.35
C LEU A 35 3.83 27.96 2.31
N LYS A 36 4.10 28.23 3.59
CA LYS A 36 4.21 27.21 4.63
C LYS A 36 2.90 26.44 4.80
N SER A 37 1.76 27.15 4.81
CA SER A 37 0.44 26.54 4.97
C SER A 37 -0.02 25.80 3.71
N PHE A 38 0.22 26.36 2.51
CA PHE A 38 -0.05 25.69 1.23
C PHE A 38 0.74 24.39 1.09
N CYS A 39 2.03 24.40 1.46
CA CYS A 39 2.87 23.22 1.34
C CYS A 39 2.45 22.14 2.36
N HIS A 40 2.14 22.51 3.60
CA HIS A 40 1.64 21.55 4.59
C HIS A 40 0.31 20.91 4.15
N ALA A 41 -0.64 21.71 3.67
CA ALA A 41 -1.91 21.21 3.15
C ALA A 41 -1.75 20.30 1.92
N SER A 42 -0.78 20.61 1.05
CA SER A 42 -0.49 19.78 -0.13
C SER A 42 0.13 18.44 0.27
N ILE A 43 1.02 18.42 1.26
CA ILE A 43 1.62 17.20 1.81
C ILE A 43 0.56 16.35 2.51
N ASP A 44 -0.30 16.95 3.33
CA ASP A 44 -1.37 16.23 4.03
C ASP A 44 -2.36 15.61 3.03
N ASN A 45 -2.76 16.35 1.99
CA ASN A 45 -3.61 15.81 0.93
C ASN A 45 -2.92 14.69 0.13
N PHE A 46 -1.65 14.87 -0.25
CA PHE A 46 -0.90 13.85 -0.98
C PHE A 46 -0.75 12.56 -0.15
N CYS A 47 -0.40 12.71 1.12
CA CYS A 47 -0.24 11.59 2.05
C CYS A 47 -1.57 10.84 2.26
N ASN A 48 -2.68 11.57 2.39
CA ASN A 48 -4.00 10.97 2.56
C ASN A 48 -4.47 10.23 1.28
N VAL A 49 -4.31 10.83 0.10
CA VAL A 49 -4.61 10.18 -1.19
C VAL A 49 -3.73 8.96 -1.42
N PHE A 50 -2.44 9.04 -1.08
CA PHE A 50 -1.50 7.93 -1.18
C PHE A 50 -1.86 6.79 -0.22
N ALA A 51 -2.15 7.09 1.05
CA ALA A 51 -2.59 6.10 2.03
C ALA A 51 -3.88 5.40 1.58
N THR A 52 -4.81 6.15 0.99
CA THR A 52 -6.07 5.61 0.46
C THR A 52 -5.83 4.68 -0.74
N THR A 53 -4.96 5.05 -1.67
CA THR A 53 -4.65 4.22 -2.86
C THR A 53 -3.85 2.97 -2.52
N VAL A 54 -2.83 3.07 -1.65
CA VAL A 54 -2.06 1.92 -1.18
C VAL A 54 -2.94 1.00 -0.34
N GLY A 55 -3.78 1.55 0.54
CA GLY A 55 -4.75 0.81 1.33
C GLY A 55 -5.74 0.02 0.45
N ALA A 56 -6.28 0.67 -0.59
CA ALA A 56 -7.16 0.02 -1.56
C ALA A 56 -6.46 -1.13 -2.32
N LEU A 57 -5.23 -0.91 -2.79
CA LEU A 57 -4.43 -1.94 -3.46
C LEU A 57 -4.13 -3.13 -2.55
N ALA A 58 -3.78 -2.87 -1.28
CA ALA A 58 -3.56 -3.91 -0.28
C ALA A 58 -4.84 -4.73 -0.01
N LEU A 59 -5.99 -4.06 0.09
CA LEU A 59 -7.28 -4.73 0.27
C LEU A 59 -7.61 -5.64 -0.92
N ILE A 60 -7.46 -5.15 -2.15
CA ILE A 60 -7.69 -5.94 -3.38
C ILE A 60 -6.77 -7.16 -3.39
N PHE A 61 -5.50 -6.98 -3.06
CA PHE A 61 -4.54 -8.07 -3.00
C PHE A 61 -4.91 -9.11 -1.92
N PHE A 62 -5.35 -8.64 -0.75
CA PHE A 62 -5.79 -9.51 0.35
C PHE A 62 -7.05 -10.32 -0.02
N ILE A 63 -8.03 -9.70 -0.66
CA ILE A 63 -9.23 -10.38 -1.16
C ILE A 63 -8.84 -11.46 -2.18
N TRP A 64 -7.97 -11.14 -3.13
CA TRP A 64 -7.51 -12.08 -4.13
C TRP A 64 -6.75 -13.25 -3.49
N PHE A 65 -5.89 -12.95 -2.51
CA PHE A 65 -5.18 -13.97 -1.73
C PHE A 65 -6.15 -14.92 -1.01
N ILE A 66 -7.17 -14.40 -0.32
CA ILE A 66 -8.19 -15.23 0.35
C ILE A 66 -8.95 -16.09 -0.67
N ARG A 67 -9.33 -15.55 -1.83
CA ARG A 67 -10.01 -16.32 -2.87
C ARG A 67 -9.13 -17.49 -3.36
N CYS A 68 -7.86 -17.24 -3.62
CA CYS A 68 -6.92 -18.29 -4.01
C CYS A 68 -6.72 -19.34 -2.91
N LEU A 69 -6.64 -18.92 -1.64
CA LEU A 69 -6.52 -19.82 -0.50
C LEU A 69 -7.76 -20.71 -0.35
N GLY A 70 -8.95 -20.13 -0.48
CA GLY A 70 -10.23 -20.84 -0.41
C GLY A 70 -10.35 -21.90 -1.51
N LEU A 71 -9.96 -21.58 -2.74
CA LEU A 71 -9.94 -22.55 -3.85
C LEU A 71 -8.93 -23.69 -3.60
N LYS A 72 -7.77 -23.38 -3.02
CA LYS A 72 -6.74 -24.37 -2.69
C LYS A 72 -7.21 -25.30 -1.57
N LEU A 73 -7.82 -24.75 -0.51
CA LEU A 73 -8.40 -25.50 0.60
C LEU A 73 -9.57 -26.36 0.13
N TRP A 74 -10.44 -25.85 -0.74
CA TRP A 74 -11.53 -26.64 -1.33
C TRP A 74 -11.01 -27.87 -2.08
N LYS A 75 -9.98 -27.69 -2.93
CA LYS A 75 -9.34 -28.82 -3.63
C LYS A 75 -8.70 -29.82 -2.67
N PHE A 76 -8.17 -29.36 -1.54
CA PHE A 76 -7.53 -30.22 -0.54
C PHE A 76 -8.55 -31.01 0.28
N PHE A 77 -9.59 -30.35 0.80
CA PHE A 77 -10.65 -30.99 1.57
C PHE A 77 -11.52 -31.91 0.72
N GLY A 78 -11.79 -31.58 -0.55
CA GLY A 78 -12.52 -32.46 -1.47
C GLY A 78 -11.84 -33.82 -1.68
N LYS A 79 -10.49 -33.86 -1.71
CA LYS A 79 -9.74 -35.13 -1.75
C LYS A 79 -9.77 -35.90 -0.43
N THR A 80 -9.88 -35.19 0.68
CA THR A 80 -9.84 -35.79 2.03
C THR A 80 -11.20 -36.39 2.41
N LEU A 81 -12.31 -35.73 2.08
CA LEU A 81 -13.68 -36.25 2.27
C LEU A 81 -13.93 -37.53 1.45
N SER A 82 -13.44 -37.59 0.20
CA SER A 82 -13.58 -38.80 -0.64
C SER A 82 -12.88 -40.04 -0.08
N VAL A 83 -11.84 -39.87 0.74
CA VAL A 83 -11.15 -40.98 1.41
C VAL A 83 -11.91 -41.46 2.66
N GLN A 84 -12.65 -40.57 3.33
CA GLN A 84 -13.44 -40.93 4.50
C GLN A 84 -14.65 -41.81 4.13
N GLU A 85 -15.25 -41.61 2.94
CA GLU A 85 -16.43 -42.36 2.49
C GLU A 85 -16.14 -43.83 2.12
N ARG A 86 -14.87 -44.24 2.07
CA ARG A 86 -14.47 -45.64 1.84
C ARG A 86 -14.10 -46.42 3.09
N ARG A 87 -14.16 -45.81 4.28
CA ARG A 87 -14.11 -46.55 5.55
C ARG A 87 -15.51 -46.61 6.15
#